data_AF-A0A483LR91-F1
#
_entry.id   AF-A0A483LR91-F1
#
_cell.length_a   1.000
_cell.length_b   1.000
_cell.length_c   1.000
_cell.angle_alpha   90.00
_cell.angle_beta   90.00
_cell.angle_gamma   90.00
#
_symmetry.space_group_name_H-M   'P 1'
#
loop_
_entity.id
_entity.type
_entity.pdbx_description
1 polymer ?
#
loop_
_entity_poly.entity_id
_entity_poly.type
_entity_poly.pdbx_seq_one_letter_code
_entity_poly.pdbx_strand_id
1 'polypeptide(L)'
;MKRITAVALLSLALTGCYKSAPTEQEAIDTAKKEVLMAVCGDKNNSCVDISGGNAHVADRRNDNTNQVTVTFKTIKANGDAQRSNAVNVDAGMVVYDFDAKTGETYIKQLSLWSDDGKHSIELCGHDYKFCRK
;
A
#
# COMPACT_ATOMS: atom_id res chain seq x y z
N MET A 1 4.67 -65.49 13.80
CA MET A 1 5.35 -64.24 13.40
C MET A 1 4.29 -63.16 13.18
N LYS A 2 4.09 -62.25 14.14
CA LYS A 2 3.12 -61.15 14.03
C LYS A 2 3.82 -59.95 13.40
N ARG A 3 3.34 -59.51 12.24
CA ARG A 3 3.82 -58.31 11.54
C ARG A 3 3.30 -57.09 12.31
N ILE A 4 4.19 -56.32 12.92
CA ILE A 4 3.86 -55.02 13.52
C ILE A 4 4.05 -54.00 12.41
N THR A 5 2.94 -53.52 11.86
CA THR A 5 2.91 -52.45 10.86
C THR A 5 3.19 -51.14 11.59
N ALA A 6 4.40 -50.61 11.45
CA ALA A 6 4.73 -49.27 11.94
C ALA A 6 4.03 -48.24 11.03
N VAL A 7 2.96 -47.63 11.54
CA VAL A 7 2.34 -46.46 10.90
C VAL A 7 3.21 -45.26 11.23
N ALA A 8 4.04 -44.84 10.27
CA ALA A 8 4.76 -43.58 10.34
C ALA A 8 3.73 -42.45 10.22
N LEU A 9 3.39 -41.82 11.34
CA LEU A 9 2.67 -40.55 11.37
C LEU A 9 3.59 -39.47 10.77
N LEU A 10 3.49 -39.25 9.46
CA LEU A 10 3.95 -38.01 8.84
C LEU A 10 3.10 -36.88 9.40
N SER A 11 3.58 -36.28 10.48
CA SER A 11 3.16 -34.96 10.93
C SER A 11 3.70 -33.93 9.93
N LEU A 12 2.98 -33.78 8.81
CA LEU A 12 3.10 -32.62 7.94
C LEU A 12 2.75 -31.41 8.81
N ALA A 13 3.77 -30.72 9.29
CA ALA A 13 3.63 -29.37 9.79
C ALA A 13 2.97 -28.56 8.66
N LEU A 14 1.70 -28.20 8.85
CA LEU A 14 1.03 -27.16 8.10
C LEU A 14 1.73 -25.84 8.43
N THR A 15 2.95 -25.65 7.96
CA THR A 15 3.48 -24.31 7.75
C THR A 15 2.63 -23.74 6.64
N GLY A 16 1.55 -23.04 7.02
CA GLY A 16 0.71 -22.32 6.06
C GLY A 16 1.63 -21.51 5.16
N CYS A 17 1.47 -21.64 3.84
CA CYS A 17 2.30 -20.95 2.86
C CYS A 17 2.02 -19.44 2.96
N TYR A 18 2.67 -18.77 3.90
CA TYR A 18 2.62 -17.31 4.02
C TYR A 18 3.46 -16.70 2.89
N LYS A 19 2.92 -15.66 2.27
CA LYS A 19 3.68 -14.83 1.33
C LYS A 19 4.80 -14.11 2.08
N SER A 20 5.92 -13.91 1.40
CA SER A 20 6.96 -12.99 1.86
C SER A 20 6.37 -11.58 2.02
N ALA A 21 6.92 -10.81 2.95
CA ALA A 21 6.60 -9.39 3.00
C ALA A 21 6.98 -8.73 1.65
N PRO A 22 6.27 -7.67 1.24
CA PRO A 22 6.61 -6.96 0.00
C PRO A 22 8.02 -6.38 0.12
N THR A 23 8.72 -6.36 -1.01
CA THR A 23 9.94 -5.56 -1.17
C THR A 23 9.61 -4.07 -1.08
N GLU A 24 10.62 -3.23 -0.84
CA GLU A 24 10.45 -1.78 -0.83
C GLU A 24 9.84 -1.27 -2.15
N GLN A 25 10.25 -1.84 -3.29
CA GLN A 25 9.75 -1.44 -4.60
C GLN A 25 8.28 -1.85 -4.81
N GLU A 26 7.90 -3.08 -4.44
CA GLU A 26 6.50 -3.52 -4.48
C GLU A 26 5.62 -2.66 -3.57
N ALA A 27 6.16 -2.24 -2.42
CA ALA A 27 5.48 -1.35 -1.50
C ALA A 27 5.25 0.03 -2.09
N ILE A 28 6.29 0.61 -2.69
CA ILE A 28 6.23 1.88 -3.40
C ILE A 28 5.19 1.82 -4.54
N ASP A 29 5.20 0.75 -5.34
CA ASP A 29 4.29 0.64 -6.49
C ASP A 29 2.83 0.39 -6.07
N THR A 30 2.61 -0.31 -4.96
CA THR A 30 1.28 -0.41 -4.33
C THR A 30 0.80 0.97 -3.88
N ALA A 31 1.62 1.70 -3.13
CA ALA A 31 1.27 3.02 -2.64
C ALA A 31 1.04 4.04 -3.76
N LYS A 32 1.81 3.99 -4.87
CA LYS A 32 1.57 4.83 -6.05
C LYS A 32 0.17 4.66 -6.60
N LYS A 33 -0.32 3.43 -6.72
CA LYS A 33 -1.69 3.15 -7.21
C LYS A 33 -2.74 3.83 -6.35
N GLU A 34 -2.55 3.85 -5.03
CA GLU A 34 -3.47 4.53 -4.11
C GLU A 34 -3.41 6.04 -4.23
N VAL A 35 -2.23 6.61 -4.47
CA VAL A 35 -2.10 8.04 -4.81
C VAL A 35 -2.83 8.36 -6.12
N LEU A 36 -2.65 7.52 -7.16
CA LEU A 36 -3.37 7.68 -8.43
C LEU A 36 -4.90 7.58 -8.24
N MET A 37 -5.36 6.66 -7.40
CA MET A 37 -6.78 6.58 -7.02
C MET A 37 -7.26 7.88 -6.36
N ALA A 38 -6.53 8.38 -5.35
CA ALA A 38 -6.92 9.57 -4.59
C ALA A 38 -6.95 10.85 -5.44
N VAL A 39 -5.99 10.98 -6.35
CA VAL A 39 -5.81 12.17 -7.17
C VAL A 39 -6.58 12.08 -8.48
N CYS A 40 -6.40 10.99 -9.23
CA CYS A 40 -6.90 10.82 -10.59
C CYS A 40 -8.26 10.12 -10.67
N GLY A 41 -8.74 9.49 -9.60
CA GLY A 41 -9.97 8.70 -9.65
C GLY A 41 -9.79 7.32 -10.30
N ASP A 42 -8.56 6.91 -10.63
CA ASP A 42 -8.24 5.62 -11.23
C ASP A 42 -6.78 5.22 -10.91
N LYS A 43 -6.57 3.97 -10.46
CA LYS A 43 -5.26 3.39 -10.12
C LYS A 43 -4.31 3.27 -11.31
N ASN A 44 -4.82 3.34 -12.54
CA ASN A 44 -4.05 3.16 -13.77
C ASN A 44 -3.89 4.46 -14.57
N ASN A 45 -4.53 5.55 -14.14
CA ASN A 45 -4.45 6.83 -14.83
C ASN A 45 -3.22 7.61 -14.37
N SER A 46 -2.28 7.86 -15.27
CA SER A 46 -1.10 8.67 -15.01
C SER A 46 -1.43 10.16 -15.15
N CYS A 47 -2.34 10.71 -14.33
CA CYS A 47 -2.61 12.16 -14.30
C CYS A 47 -1.59 12.95 -13.45
N VAL A 48 -0.75 12.21 -12.73
CA VAL A 48 0.37 12.73 -11.96
C VAL A 48 1.63 11.89 -12.16
N ASP A 49 2.77 12.54 -12.05
CA ASP A 49 4.07 11.91 -11.93
C ASP A 49 4.44 11.84 -10.44
N ILE A 50 4.74 10.63 -9.96
CA ILE A 50 5.06 10.34 -8.55
C ILE A 50 6.51 9.86 -8.45
N SER A 51 7.32 10.54 -7.63
CA SER A 51 8.74 10.19 -7.47
C SER A 51 9.28 10.47 -6.06
N GLY A 52 10.51 10.05 -5.80
CA GLY A 52 11.14 10.14 -4.48
C GLY A 52 10.47 9.23 -3.43
N GLY A 53 9.97 8.07 -3.87
CA GLY A 53 9.34 7.07 -3.01
C GLY A 53 10.35 6.43 -2.05
N ASN A 54 9.98 6.31 -0.78
CA ASN A 54 10.70 5.54 0.23
C ASN A 54 9.71 4.70 1.02
N ALA A 55 10.00 3.41 1.19
CA ALA A 55 9.13 2.48 1.92
C ALA A 55 9.84 1.94 3.16
N HIS A 56 9.07 1.80 4.24
CA HIS A 56 9.42 1.03 5.42
C HIS A 56 8.41 -0.11 5.58
N VAL A 57 8.91 -1.35 5.53
CA VAL A 57 8.12 -2.57 5.74
C VAL A 57 8.48 -3.13 7.11
N ALA A 58 7.55 -3.09 8.06
CA ALA A 58 7.75 -3.58 9.40
C ALA A 58 7.73 -5.12 9.46
N ASP A 59 8.28 -5.66 10.55
CA ASP A 59 8.21 -7.10 10.84
C ASP A 59 6.77 -7.61 10.91
N ARG A 60 6.62 -8.91 10.66
CA ARG A 60 5.31 -9.56 10.67
C ARG A 60 4.74 -9.60 12.08
N ARG A 61 3.51 -9.12 12.22
CA ARG A 61 2.72 -9.16 13.46
C ARG A 61 2.12 -10.55 13.69
N ASN A 62 1.58 -10.75 14.90
CA ASN A 62 0.90 -11.98 15.30
C ASN A 62 -0.39 -12.27 14.50
N ASP A 63 -1.02 -11.24 13.93
CA ASP A 63 -2.17 -11.35 13.03
C ASP A 63 -1.77 -11.74 11.59
N ASN A 64 -0.46 -11.94 11.33
CA ASN A 64 0.15 -12.27 10.03
C ASN A 64 0.21 -11.11 9.05
N THR A 65 -0.01 -9.88 9.51
CA THR A 65 0.16 -8.69 8.69
C THR A 65 1.54 -8.07 8.84
N ASN A 66 2.01 -7.41 7.79
CA ASN A 66 3.16 -6.49 7.81
C ASN A 66 2.61 -5.07 7.62
N GLN A 67 2.88 -4.16 8.55
CA GLN A 67 2.57 -2.74 8.30
C GLN A 67 3.62 -2.15 7.38
N VAL A 68 3.14 -1.41 6.39
CA VAL A 68 3.96 -0.74 5.40
C VAL A 68 3.66 0.75 5.44
N THR A 69 4.71 1.56 5.50
CA THR A 69 4.63 3.02 5.39
C THR A 69 5.43 3.45 4.18
N VAL A 70 4.81 4.19 3.26
CA VAL A 70 5.46 4.73 2.08
C VAL A 70 5.32 6.24 2.08
N THR A 71 6.41 6.95 1.80
CA THR A 71 6.42 8.40 1.62
C THR A 71 6.84 8.76 0.20
N PHE A 72 6.27 9.83 -0.34
CA PHE A 72 6.60 10.40 -1.64
C PHE A 72 7.00 11.85 -1.46
N LYS A 73 8.16 12.23 -2.00
CA LYS A 73 8.67 13.61 -1.95
C LYS A 73 8.12 14.49 -3.06
N THR A 74 7.61 13.88 -4.13
CA THR A 74 7.15 14.61 -5.30
C THR A 74 5.92 13.95 -5.89
N ILE A 75 4.86 14.72 -6.02
CA ILE A 75 3.65 14.43 -6.78
C ILE A 75 3.41 15.66 -7.64
N LYS A 76 3.36 15.49 -8.97
CA LYS A 76 3.17 16.62 -9.89
C LYS A 76 2.12 16.26 -10.92
N ALA A 77 1.18 17.18 -11.15
CA ALA A 77 0.25 17.08 -12.27
C ALA A 77 1.02 16.93 -13.60
N ASN A 78 0.52 16.08 -14.49
CA ASN A 78 1.06 15.97 -15.85
C ASN A 78 -0.05 16.24 -16.89
N GLY A 79 0.36 16.47 -18.14
CA GLY A 79 -0.55 16.63 -19.28
C GLY A 79 -1.67 17.66 -19.04
N ASP A 80 -2.93 17.24 -19.21
CA ASP A 80 -4.09 18.11 -19.06
C ASP A 80 -4.46 18.42 -17.60
N ALA A 81 -4.06 17.57 -16.65
CA ALA A 81 -4.21 17.86 -15.22
C ALA A 81 -3.31 19.03 -14.78
N GLN A 82 -2.14 19.16 -15.41
CA GLN A 82 -1.23 20.28 -15.22
C GLN A 82 -1.80 21.58 -15.78
N ARG A 83 -2.46 21.54 -16.94
CA ARG A 83 -3.07 22.74 -17.57
C ARG A 83 -4.27 23.28 -16.80
N SER A 84 -4.98 22.39 -16.10
CA SER A 84 -6.20 22.72 -15.35
C SER A 84 -5.95 23.05 -13.88
N ASN A 85 -4.71 22.91 -13.37
CA ASN A 85 -4.41 22.97 -11.94
C ASN A 85 -5.35 22.07 -11.10
N ALA A 86 -5.73 20.92 -11.66
CA ALA A 86 -6.68 20.01 -11.05
C ALA A 86 -6.07 19.21 -9.88
N VAL A 87 -4.73 19.20 -9.79
CA VAL A 87 -3.96 18.52 -8.74
C VAL A 87 -3.10 19.55 -8.03
N ASN A 88 -3.39 19.77 -6.75
CA ASN A 88 -2.69 20.73 -5.90
C ASN A 88 -2.06 20.04 -4.69
N VAL A 89 -1.32 18.95 -4.89
CA VAL A 89 -0.56 18.29 -3.82
C VAL A 89 0.84 17.99 -4.33
N ASP A 90 1.84 18.15 -3.47
CA ASP A 90 3.26 18.10 -3.81
C ASP A 90 3.95 16.86 -3.23
N ALA A 91 3.44 16.34 -2.11
CA ALA A 91 4.00 15.21 -1.39
C ALA A 91 2.91 14.37 -0.71
N GLY A 92 3.29 13.20 -0.19
CA GLY A 92 2.31 12.33 0.45
C GLY A 92 2.88 11.15 1.22
N MET A 93 2.01 10.52 1.99
CA MET A 93 2.26 9.32 2.75
C MET A 93 1.09 8.35 2.60
N VAL A 94 1.40 7.06 2.47
CA VAL A 94 0.44 5.96 2.46
C VAL A 94 0.87 4.94 3.51
N VAL A 95 -0.06 4.56 4.40
CA VAL A 95 0.15 3.49 5.38
C VAL A 95 -0.87 2.40 5.11
N TYR A 96 -0.40 1.15 5.06
CA TYR A 96 -1.27 0.01 4.84
C TYR A 96 -0.78 -1.25 5.55
N ASP A 97 -1.68 -2.19 5.78
CA ASP A 97 -1.35 -3.53 6.27
C ASP A 97 -1.33 -4.50 5.07
N PHE A 98 -0.27 -5.29 4.90
CA PHE A 98 -0.20 -6.40 3.95
C PHE A 98 -0.47 -7.71 4.70
N ASP A 99 -1.51 -8.45 4.32
CA ASP A 99 -1.82 -9.75 4.90
C ASP A 99 -1.03 -10.85 4.20
N ALA A 100 -0.10 -11.48 4.91
CA ALA A 100 0.73 -12.53 4.34
C ALA A 100 -0.02 -13.84 4.04
N LYS A 101 -1.23 -14.05 4.59
CA LYS A 101 -2.06 -15.24 4.29
C LYS A 101 -2.69 -15.13 2.92
N THR A 102 -3.30 -13.98 2.63
CA THR A 102 -4.07 -13.74 1.41
C THR A 102 -3.22 -13.06 0.33
N GLY A 103 -2.26 -12.25 0.75
CA GLY A 103 -1.53 -11.28 -0.06
C GLY A 103 -2.34 -10.02 -0.38
N GLU A 104 -3.43 -9.78 0.35
CA GLU A 104 -4.23 -8.57 0.22
C GLU A 104 -3.58 -7.40 0.97
N THR A 105 -3.94 -6.19 0.56
CA THR A 105 -3.46 -4.93 1.15
C THR A 105 -4.63 -4.10 1.63
N TYR A 106 -4.55 -3.58 2.85
CA TYR A 106 -5.60 -2.79 3.47
C TYR A 106 -5.07 -1.40 3.83
N ILE A 107 -5.53 -0.36 3.12
CA ILE A 107 -5.07 1.00 3.37
C ILE A 107 -5.61 1.49 4.71
N LYS A 108 -4.71 2.00 5.55
CA LYS A 108 -4.99 2.55 6.88
C LYS A 108 -4.96 4.08 6.88
N GLN A 109 -4.08 4.64 6.08
CA GLN A 109 -3.91 6.08 5.93
C GLN A 109 -3.44 6.41 4.52
N LEU A 110 -3.96 7.51 4.00
CA LEU A 110 -3.43 8.20 2.85
C LEU A 110 -3.56 9.68 3.17
N SER A 111 -2.44 10.38 3.13
CA SER A 111 -2.35 11.81 3.40
C SER A 111 -1.47 12.42 2.33
N LEU A 112 -2.04 13.30 1.51
CA LEU A 112 -1.34 14.08 0.49
C LEU A 112 -1.46 15.54 0.86
N TRP A 113 -0.43 16.33 0.61
CA TRP A 113 -0.40 17.75 0.97
C TRP A 113 0.38 18.57 -0.03
N SER A 114 0.04 19.85 -0.15
CA SER A 114 0.87 20.85 -0.83
C SER A 114 1.96 21.38 0.10
N ASP A 115 3.08 21.82 -0.47
CA ASP A 115 4.21 22.42 0.27
C ASP A 115 3.79 23.72 0.97
N ASP A 116 2.82 24.44 0.40
CA ASP A 116 2.26 25.65 0.99
C ASP A 116 1.19 25.40 2.06
N GLY A 117 0.85 24.12 2.31
CA GLY A 117 -0.11 23.67 3.31
C GLY A 117 -1.57 24.07 3.04
N LYS A 118 -1.89 24.62 1.87
CA LYS A 118 -3.25 25.06 1.53
C LYS A 118 -4.15 23.94 1.06
N HIS A 119 -3.56 22.87 0.54
CA HIS A 119 -4.28 21.79 -0.09
C HIS A 119 -3.90 20.45 0.54
N SER A 120 -4.90 19.63 0.81
CA SER A 120 -4.66 18.26 1.26
C SER A 120 -5.72 17.29 0.75
N ILE A 121 -5.32 16.02 0.62
CA ILE A 121 -6.22 14.90 0.37
C ILE A 121 -5.95 13.85 1.44
N GLU A 122 -6.97 13.50 2.20
CA GLU A 122 -6.88 12.53 3.28
C GLU A 122 -7.97 11.47 3.18
N LEU A 123 -7.69 10.26 3.64
CA LEU A 123 -8.74 9.27 3.86
C LEU A 123 -9.59 9.67 5.08
N CYS A 124 -10.89 9.82 4.88
CA CYS A 124 -11.85 10.17 5.91
C CYS A 124 -13.01 9.18 5.95
N GLY A 125 -12.79 8.04 6.61
CA GLY A 125 -13.82 7.04 6.90
C GLY A 125 -13.47 5.63 6.45
N HIS A 126 -14.44 4.73 6.57
CA HIS A 126 -14.26 3.28 6.41
C HIS A 126 -14.34 2.79 4.95
N ASP A 127 -14.73 3.64 4.00
CA ASP A 127 -15.05 3.24 2.61
C ASP A 127 -14.14 3.89 1.55
N TYR A 128 -12.86 4.11 1.85
CA TYR A 128 -11.94 4.79 0.92
C TYR A 128 -12.41 6.19 0.47
N LYS A 129 -13.21 6.85 1.30
CA LYS A 129 -13.69 8.20 1.03
C LYS A 129 -12.55 9.19 1.25
N PHE A 130 -12.29 10.03 0.26
CA PHE A 130 -11.29 11.10 0.34
C PHE A 130 -11.93 12.42 0.78
N CYS A 131 -11.36 13.05 1.78
CA CYS A 131 -11.62 14.42 2.15
C CYS A 131 -10.57 15.31 1.51
N ARG A 132 -11.03 16.40 0.90
CA ARG A 132 -10.18 17.39 0.25
C ARG A 132 -10.35 18.71 0.98
N LYS A 133 -9.23 19.39 1.24
CA LYS A 133 -9.17 20.74 1.79
C LYS A 133 -8.47 21.66 0.81
#